data_AF-A0A9E4MBR1-F1
#
_entry.id   AF-A0A9E4MBR1-F1
#
_cell.length_a   1.000
_cell.length_b   1.000
_cell.length_c   1.000
_cell.angle_alpha   90.00
_cell.angle_beta   90.00
_cell.angle_gamma   90.00
#
_symmetry.space_group_name_H-M   'P 1'
#
loop_
_entity.id
_entity.type
_entity.pdbx_description
1 polymer ?
#
loop_
_entity_poly.entity_id
_entity_poly.type
_entity_poly.pdbx_seq_one_letter_code
_entity_poly.pdbx_strand_id
1 'polypeptide(L)'
;MNFDPLGTDKPQHHIRCLPGDVADKVLLPGDPKRAERTAELFDDARHVASNREYATYTGTYRGMPVSVTSTGIGCPSMAIAVEELVSVGARTLIRTGTSGSMTPEVQPGEVIVGTAAIREEGTGIAYLPMEYPAVADLDMTICLRAAARELGLPVRAGVPPGSGPAPGGPGDAGQASRMDSGRGSRVGDGDLHPVYSRVHAALENRLHLHGGKLVRLGHPPDARRCGCTGRQGDHRRARCPGSGRAGCRGRPHRMTARIDVHTHFYPSSYLAALERRRDIPRVYRDGAVRRFVIFPEEHADPRIGRPIEDGWWTVAGKVGFMEENAISQSVISLGNPWLEPFEGQEAIEVAREVNNELGALEEITDGRLVGLGALPATGVDDVLAEIAAIDEHPSLRGIVTGPRITHLQLDDPELESVWDELESRNLPVLLHPQDGIGLDILEGYGHVLPVGVGFPMETTAVVSRLVFGGVLFNHPGLKIIVSHGGGTLSALVGRLDAAWRSDEIGRTRLPEPPSRSIARLYIDAITYAPGPLHASIAMVGQDRIMFGTDHPFSIEDAGAVVGAMDTIDETTQNSIFAGTASALFGLH
;
A
#
# COMPACT_ATOMS: atom_id res chain seq x y z
N MET A 1 -9.93 -37.70 -0.66
CA MET A 1 -11.27 -38.21 -0.27
C MET A 1 -12.15 -38.13 -1.50
N ASN A 2 -12.77 -39.24 -1.92
CA ASN A 2 -13.65 -39.25 -3.10
C ASN A 2 -14.96 -38.53 -2.77
N PHE A 3 -15.13 -37.32 -3.29
CA PHE A 3 -16.40 -36.59 -3.29
C PHE A 3 -17.23 -37.14 -4.46
N ASP A 4 -18.33 -37.82 -4.16
CA ASP A 4 -19.38 -38.15 -5.14
C ASP A 4 -20.33 -36.95 -5.20
N PRO A 5 -20.25 -36.06 -6.21
CA PRO A 5 -20.96 -34.79 -6.19
C PRO A 5 -22.45 -34.93 -6.50
N LEU A 6 -22.91 -36.14 -6.86
CA LEU A 6 -24.25 -36.38 -7.41
C LEU A 6 -24.92 -37.64 -6.85
N GLY A 7 -24.49 -38.15 -5.69
CA GLY A 7 -25.13 -39.28 -5.03
C GLY A 7 -26.56 -38.94 -4.58
N THR A 8 -27.54 -39.10 -5.48
CA THR A 8 -28.94 -38.69 -5.31
C THR A 8 -29.70 -39.41 -4.19
N ASP A 9 -29.13 -40.46 -3.60
CA ASP A 9 -29.80 -41.34 -2.64
C ASP A 9 -29.26 -41.24 -1.20
N LYS A 10 -28.25 -40.38 -0.93
CA LYS A 10 -27.67 -40.21 0.42
C LYS A 10 -27.77 -38.76 0.88
N PRO A 11 -28.21 -38.50 2.14
CA PRO A 11 -28.23 -37.15 2.68
C PRO A 11 -26.85 -36.53 2.71
N GLN A 12 -26.77 -35.22 2.47
CA GLN A 12 -25.54 -34.44 2.59
C GLN A 12 -24.89 -34.62 3.97
N HIS A 13 -23.57 -34.55 4.03
CA HIS A 13 -22.83 -35.02 5.21
C HIS A 13 -23.11 -34.16 6.45
N HIS A 14 -23.15 -32.85 6.30
CA HIS A 14 -23.30 -31.91 7.41
C HIS A 14 -24.75 -31.45 7.58
N ILE A 15 -25.40 -30.97 6.52
CA ILE A 15 -26.78 -30.44 6.63
C ILE A 15 -27.85 -31.54 6.66
N ARG A 16 -27.48 -32.80 6.35
CA ARG A 16 -28.38 -33.97 6.35
C ARG A 16 -29.64 -33.84 5.48
N CYS A 17 -29.58 -33.00 4.44
CA CYS A 17 -30.68 -32.79 3.49
C CYS A 17 -30.50 -33.65 2.23
N LEU A 18 -31.60 -34.01 1.59
CA LEU A 18 -31.67 -34.65 0.27
C LEU A 18 -32.16 -33.65 -0.80
N PRO A 19 -31.96 -33.93 -2.10
CA PRO A 19 -32.64 -33.19 -3.15
C PRO A 19 -34.16 -33.15 -2.93
N GLY A 20 -34.76 -31.96 -2.97
CA GLY A 20 -36.18 -31.73 -2.67
C GLY A 20 -36.49 -31.40 -1.21
N ASP A 21 -35.52 -31.50 -0.31
CA ASP A 21 -35.70 -31.06 1.07
C ASP A 21 -35.68 -29.54 1.26
N VAL A 22 -34.95 -28.84 0.39
CA VAL A 22 -34.80 -27.39 0.43
C VAL A 22 -35.44 -26.74 -0.81
N ALA A 23 -35.97 -25.54 -0.63
CA ALA A 23 -36.41 -24.69 -1.72
C ALA A 23 -35.21 -24.12 -2.50
N ASP A 24 -35.48 -23.57 -3.68
CA ASP A 24 -34.46 -22.88 -4.48
C ASP A 24 -33.93 -21.60 -3.81
N LYS A 25 -34.70 -21.02 -2.88
CA LYS A 25 -34.35 -19.83 -2.08
C LYS A 25 -34.15 -20.21 -0.63
N VAL A 26 -32.96 -19.89 -0.09
CA VAL A 26 -32.58 -20.25 1.27
C VAL A 26 -32.03 -19.05 2.03
N LEU A 27 -32.58 -18.82 3.21
CA LEU A 27 -32.08 -17.82 4.17
C LEU A 27 -31.06 -18.46 5.09
N LEU A 28 -29.94 -17.78 5.31
CA LEU A 28 -28.82 -18.31 6.08
C LEU A 28 -28.59 -17.46 7.33
N PRO A 29 -29.25 -17.72 8.47
CA PRO A 29 -28.89 -17.12 9.76
C PRO A 29 -27.70 -17.85 10.40
N GLY A 30 -27.00 -17.20 11.33
CA GLY A 30 -25.83 -17.83 11.98
C GLY A 30 -26.21 -18.82 13.08
N ASP A 31 -27.29 -18.52 13.81
CA ASP A 31 -27.72 -19.26 15.00
C ASP A 31 -28.90 -20.18 14.65
N PRO A 32 -28.88 -21.47 15.03
CA PRO A 32 -30.03 -22.38 14.92
C PRO A 32 -31.34 -21.82 15.49
N LYS A 33 -31.30 -21.09 16.61
CA LYS A 33 -32.51 -20.48 17.21
C LYS A 33 -33.08 -19.36 16.34
N ARG A 34 -32.23 -18.67 15.57
CA ARG A 34 -32.69 -17.69 14.57
C ARG A 34 -33.30 -18.37 13.35
N ALA A 35 -32.82 -19.55 12.96
CA ALA A 35 -33.45 -20.35 11.91
C ALA A 35 -34.87 -20.78 12.32
N GLU A 36 -35.02 -21.29 13.55
CA GLU A 36 -36.32 -21.67 14.12
C GLU A 36 -37.32 -20.50 14.15
N ARG A 37 -36.91 -19.34 14.69
CA ARG A 37 -37.74 -18.12 14.68
C ARG A 37 -38.10 -17.62 13.29
N THR A 38 -37.22 -17.83 12.30
CA THR A 38 -37.53 -17.47 10.91
C THR A 38 -38.56 -18.43 10.33
N ALA A 39 -38.48 -19.72 10.67
CA ALA A 39 -39.43 -20.74 10.22
C ALA A 39 -40.85 -20.51 10.79
N GLU A 40 -40.99 -19.94 11.99
CA GLU A 40 -42.28 -19.53 12.56
C GLU A 40 -43.06 -18.53 11.68
N LEU A 41 -42.38 -17.85 10.76
CA LEU A 41 -43.00 -16.92 9.81
C LEU A 41 -43.55 -17.62 8.56
N PHE A 42 -43.22 -18.90 8.34
CA PHE A 42 -43.72 -19.65 7.17
C PHE A 42 -45.14 -20.16 7.44
N ASP A 43 -45.95 -20.22 6.38
CA ASP A 43 -47.34 -20.66 6.40
C ASP A 43 -47.45 -22.15 6.78
N ASP A 44 -46.49 -22.97 6.33
CA ASP A 44 -46.45 -24.43 6.48
C ASP A 44 -45.02 -24.95 6.77
N ALA A 45 -44.37 -24.36 7.78
CA ALA A 45 -43.01 -24.72 8.18
C ALA A 45 -42.87 -26.21 8.55
N ARG A 46 -41.96 -26.93 7.88
CA ARG A 46 -41.46 -28.24 8.30
C ARG A 46 -40.01 -28.15 8.76
N HIS A 47 -39.72 -28.80 9.88
CA HIS A 47 -38.35 -29.14 10.24
C HIS A 47 -37.84 -30.24 9.31
N VAL A 48 -36.68 -30.02 8.69
CA VAL A 48 -36.08 -30.98 7.76
C VAL A 48 -35.02 -31.79 8.48
N ALA A 49 -34.04 -31.09 9.08
CA ALA A 49 -32.91 -31.72 9.76
C ALA A 49 -32.24 -30.77 10.74
N SER A 50 -31.57 -31.34 11.75
CA SER A 50 -30.63 -30.62 12.60
C SER A 50 -29.41 -31.48 12.89
N ASN A 51 -28.22 -30.92 12.65
CA ASN A 51 -26.95 -31.56 12.91
C ASN A 51 -25.90 -30.48 13.20
N ARG A 52 -25.31 -30.52 14.39
CA ARG A 52 -24.37 -29.49 14.89
C ARG A 52 -24.98 -28.07 14.83
N GLU A 53 -24.31 -27.13 14.16
CA GLU A 53 -24.75 -25.76 13.94
C GLU A 53 -25.75 -25.58 12.78
N TYR A 54 -26.08 -26.64 12.04
CA TYR A 54 -27.00 -26.60 10.90
C TYR A 54 -28.39 -27.08 11.30
N ALA A 55 -29.36 -26.17 11.31
CA ALA A 55 -30.78 -26.45 11.48
C ALA A 55 -31.52 -25.93 10.25
N THR A 56 -32.17 -26.84 9.52
CA THR A 56 -32.86 -26.55 8.26
C THR A 56 -34.37 -26.71 8.42
N TYR A 57 -35.11 -25.71 7.94
CA TYR A 57 -36.55 -25.71 7.84
C TYR A 57 -36.96 -25.28 6.43
N THR A 58 -38.08 -25.82 5.94
CA THR A 58 -38.64 -25.50 4.63
C THR A 58 -40.13 -25.23 4.76
N GLY A 59 -40.66 -24.29 4.02
CA GLY A 59 -42.09 -24.01 3.97
C GLY A 59 -42.40 -22.99 2.88
N THR A 60 -43.55 -22.37 3.01
CA THR A 60 -44.07 -21.36 2.10
C THR A 60 -44.19 -20.05 2.84
N TYR A 61 -43.79 -18.95 2.21
CA TYR A 61 -44.01 -17.61 2.73
C TYR A 61 -44.68 -16.78 1.65
N ARG A 62 -45.92 -16.32 1.90
CA ARG A 62 -46.71 -15.53 0.94
C ARG A 62 -46.85 -16.23 -0.43
N GLY A 63 -47.06 -17.55 -0.40
CA GLY A 63 -47.18 -18.37 -1.61
C GLY A 63 -45.86 -18.70 -2.30
N MET A 64 -44.70 -18.32 -1.73
CA MET A 64 -43.39 -18.65 -2.28
C MET A 64 -42.69 -19.74 -1.46
N PRO A 65 -42.23 -20.85 -2.09
CA PRO A 65 -41.37 -21.83 -1.41
C PRO A 65 -40.06 -21.19 -0.96
N VAL A 66 -39.71 -21.38 0.31
CA VAL A 66 -38.50 -20.84 0.93
C VAL A 66 -37.97 -21.79 2.01
N SER A 67 -36.65 -21.84 2.17
CA SER A 67 -36.00 -22.55 3.26
C SER A 67 -35.18 -21.59 4.13
N VAL A 68 -34.90 -22.03 5.35
CA VAL A 68 -33.93 -21.39 6.24
C VAL A 68 -32.99 -22.45 6.81
N THR A 69 -31.68 -22.20 6.74
CA THR A 69 -30.63 -23.09 7.23
C THR A 69 -29.61 -22.31 8.04
N SER A 70 -29.45 -22.63 9.33
CA SER A 70 -28.37 -22.02 10.11
C SER A 70 -26.99 -22.50 9.65
N THR A 71 -25.97 -21.63 9.75
CA THR A 71 -24.64 -21.91 9.16
C THR A 71 -23.46 -21.72 10.12
N GLY A 72 -23.72 -21.35 11.38
CA GLY A 72 -22.69 -20.86 12.30
C GLY A 72 -22.25 -19.42 12.00
N ILE A 73 -21.30 -18.93 12.81
CA ILE A 73 -20.79 -17.54 12.74
C ILE A 73 -19.61 -17.41 11.76
N GLY A 74 -18.80 -18.46 11.59
CA GLY A 74 -17.56 -18.42 10.80
C GLY A 74 -17.73 -18.83 9.34
N CYS A 75 -16.81 -18.38 8.51
CA CYS A 75 -16.79 -18.69 7.08
C CYS A 75 -16.58 -20.17 6.74
N PRO A 76 -15.76 -20.97 7.46
CA PRO A 76 -15.60 -22.39 7.14
C PRO A 76 -16.90 -23.19 7.29
N SER A 77 -17.66 -22.93 8.35
CA SER A 77 -18.97 -23.58 8.55
C SER A 77 -20.01 -23.09 7.54
N MET A 78 -19.97 -21.81 7.19
CA MET A 78 -20.83 -21.28 6.12
C MET A 78 -20.55 -21.92 4.77
N ALA A 79 -19.28 -22.07 4.38
CA ALA A 79 -18.90 -22.66 3.10
C ALA A 79 -19.44 -24.09 2.94
N ILE A 80 -19.30 -24.91 3.99
CA ILE A 80 -19.86 -26.27 4.05
C ILE A 80 -21.37 -26.26 3.78
N ALA A 81 -22.13 -25.42 4.49
CA ALA A 81 -23.58 -25.34 4.30
C ALA A 81 -23.94 -24.88 2.88
N VAL A 82 -23.26 -23.86 2.36
CA VAL A 82 -23.53 -23.31 1.02
C VAL A 82 -23.30 -24.36 -0.06
N GLU A 83 -22.17 -25.07 -0.02
CA GLU A 83 -21.87 -26.13 -0.98
C GLU A 83 -22.92 -27.25 -0.93
N GLU A 84 -23.21 -27.78 0.26
CA GLU A 84 -24.16 -28.87 0.40
C GLU A 84 -25.59 -28.45 0.02
N LEU A 85 -25.99 -27.21 0.32
CA LEU A 85 -27.29 -26.65 -0.09
C LEU A 85 -27.39 -26.52 -1.61
N VAL A 86 -26.33 -26.04 -2.27
CA VAL A 86 -26.28 -25.97 -3.75
C VAL A 86 -26.39 -27.36 -4.34
N SER A 87 -25.70 -28.36 -3.77
CA SER A 87 -25.78 -29.76 -4.21
C SER A 87 -27.19 -30.37 -4.10
N VAL A 88 -28.05 -29.89 -3.20
CA VAL A 88 -29.45 -30.38 -3.06
C VAL A 88 -30.50 -29.48 -3.70
N GLY A 89 -30.09 -28.44 -4.44
CA GLY A 89 -30.98 -27.66 -5.31
C GLY A 89 -31.20 -26.19 -4.92
N ALA A 90 -30.50 -25.68 -3.90
CA ALA A 90 -30.53 -24.24 -3.60
C ALA A 90 -29.84 -23.44 -4.73
N ARG A 91 -30.44 -22.29 -5.09
CA ARG A 91 -29.93 -21.39 -6.15
C ARG A 91 -29.77 -19.95 -5.70
N THR A 92 -30.56 -19.52 -4.72
CA THR A 92 -30.51 -18.16 -4.17
C THR A 92 -30.30 -18.25 -2.68
N LEU A 93 -29.15 -17.78 -2.22
CA LEU A 93 -28.71 -17.86 -0.84
C LEU A 93 -28.59 -16.44 -0.28
N ILE A 94 -29.34 -16.13 0.78
CA ILE A 94 -29.32 -14.81 1.41
C ILE A 94 -28.83 -14.95 2.83
N ARG A 95 -27.61 -14.46 3.09
CA ARG A 95 -27.07 -14.39 4.46
C ARG A 95 -27.85 -13.34 5.25
N THR A 96 -28.39 -13.75 6.39
CA THR A 96 -29.07 -12.85 7.33
C THR A 96 -28.35 -12.89 8.66
N GLY A 97 -28.22 -11.73 9.30
CA GLY A 97 -27.47 -11.65 10.54
C GLY A 97 -27.39 -10.25 11.09
N THR A 98 -26.80 -10.18 12.29
CA THR A 98 -26.46 -8.95 12.98
C THR A 98 -24.98 -8.69 12.76
N SER A 99 -24.62 -7.44 12.46
CA SER A 99 -23.24 -7.00 12.32
C SER A 99 -22.95 -5.84 13.26
N GLY A 100 -21.72 -5.74 13.74
CA GLY A 100 -21.19 -4.48 14.25
C GLY A 100 -20.92 -3.49 13.13
N SER A 101 -20.53 -2.26 13.49
CA SER A 101 -20.05 -1.25 12.55
C SER A 101 -18.63 -0.83 12.91
N MET A 102 -17.80 -0.61 11.90
CA MET A 102 -16.47 0.02 12.05
C MET A 102 -16.52 1.54 11.83
N THR A 103 -17.68 2.09 11.44
CA THR A 103 -17.90 3.52 11.25
C THR A 103 -18.96 4.05 12.21
N PRO A 104 -18.80 5.25 12.79
CA PRO A 104 -19.83 5.88 13.63
C PRO A 104 -21.09 6.29 12.84
N GLU A 105 -21.07 6.25 11.51
CA GLU A 105 -22.20 6.64 10.66
C GLU A 105 -23.36 5.63 10.66
N VAL A 106 -23.07 4.36 10.92
CA VAL A 106 -24.10 3.29 10.98
C VAL A 106 -24.63 3.22 12.40
N GLN A 107 -25.94 3.43 12.54
CA GLN A 107 -26.61 3.39 13.83
C GLN A 107 -27.21 2.01 14.12
N PRO A 108 -27.28 1.59 15.40
CA PRO A 108 -27.99 0.38 15.78
C PRO A 108 -29.42 0.37 15.23
N GLY A 109 -29.78 -0.73 14.56
CA GLY A 109 -31.10 -0.94 13.97
C GLY A 109 -31.25 -0.55 12.50
N GLU A 110 -30.22 0.03 11.88
CA GLU A 110 -30.17 0.19 10.41
C GLU A 110 -29.97 -1.16 9.68
N VAL A 111 -30.52 -1.26 8.46
CA VAL A 111 -30.32 -2.41 7.57
C VAL A 111 -29.11 -2.17 6.67
N ILE A 112 -28.15 -3.09 6.70
CA ILE A 112 -27.00 -3.08 5.80
C ILE A 112 -27.20 -4.13 4.71
N VAL A 113 -27.17 -3.68 3.45
CA VAL A 113 -27.11 -4.56 2.28
C VAL A 113 -25.64 -4.66 1.84
N GLY A 114 -25.03 -5.82 2.05
CA GLY A 114 -23.66 -6.07 1.64
C GLY A 114 -23.53 -6.08 0.11
N THR A 115 -22.68 -5.21 -0.45
CA THR A 115 -22.39 -5.17 -1.91
C THR A 115 -21.18 -6.02 -2.28
N ALA A 116 -20.30 -6.28 -1.32
CA ALA A 116 -19.14 -7.14 -1.39
C ALA A 116 -18.74 -7.55 0.04
N ALA A 117 -17.71 -8.37 0.19
CA ALA A 117 -17.09 -8.66 1.49
C ALA A 117 -15.56 -8.60 1.42
N ILE A 118 -14.92 -8.15 2.49
CA ILE A 118 -13.45 -8.21 2.63
C ILE A 118 -13.05 -9.66 2.89
N ARG A 119 -12.11 -10.21 2.12
CA ARG A 119 -11.73 -11.64 2.13
C ARG A 119 -10.60 -11.98 3.12
N GLU A 120 -10.57 -11.31 4.28
CA GLU A 120 -9.56 -11.52 5.34
C GLU A 120 -9.84 -12.77 6.22
N GLU A 121 -10.97 -13.44 6.01
CA GLU A 121 -11.44 -14.57 6.83
C GLU A 121 -10.76 -15.92 6.53
N GLY A 122 -9.88 -15.97 5.52
CA GLY A 122 -9.04 -17.11 5.17
C GLY A 122 -9.73 -18.23 4.36
N THR A 123 -11.03 -18.46 4.53
CA THR A 123 -11.78 -19.50 3.79
C THR A 123 -11.81 -19.18 2.31
N GLY A 124 -12.21 -17.97 1.93
CA GLY A 124 -12.34 -17.55 0.54
C GLY A 124 -11.02 -17.65 -0.23
N ILE A 125 -9.88 -17.45 0.43
CA ILE A 125 -8.54 -17.60 -0.16
C ILE A 125 -8.24 -19.06 -0.53
N ALA A 126 -8.81 -20.01 0.22
CA ALA A 126 -8.67 -21.44 -0.08
C ALA A 126 -9.48 -21.87 -1.32
N TYR A 127 -10.52 -21.12 -1.72
CA TYR A 127 -11.36 -21.43 -2.88
C TYR A 127 -10.91 -20.73 -4.15
N LEU A 128 -10.56 -19.44 -4.04
CA LEU A 128 -10.29 -18.58 -5.18
C LEU A 128 -9.07 -17.69 -4.89
N PRO A 129 -8.30 -17.30 -5.91
CA PRO A 129 -7.17 -16.38 -5.73
C PRO A 129 -7.67 -15.01 -5.25
N MET A 130 -6.84 -14.24 -4.53
CA MET A 130 -7.24 -12.98 -3.86
C MET A 130 -7.84 -11.95 -4.82
N GLU A 131 -7.36 -11.97 -6.06
CA GLU A 131 -7.76 -11.10 -7.17
C GLU A 131 -9.21 -11.32 -7.60
N TYR A 132 -9.81 -12.49 -7.29
CA TYR A 132 -11.21 -12.75 -7.59
C TYR A 132 -12.11 -12.05 -6.56
N PRO A 133 -12.90 -11.03 -6.94
CA PRO A 133 -13.58 -10.21 -5.95
C PRO A 133 -14.77 -10.96 -5.32
N ALA A 134 -14.94 -10.83 -3.99
CA ALA A 134 -16.11 -11.35 -3.28
C ALA A 134 -17.27 -10.34 -3.38
N VAL A 135 -17.81 -10.17 -4.59
CA VAL A 135 -18.94 -9.28 -4.87
C VAL A 135 -20.27 -9.99 -4.73
N ALA A 136 -21.26 -9.30 -4.20
CA ALA A 136 -22.64 -9.79 -4.17
C ALA A 136 -23.26 -9.74 -5.58
N ASP A 137 -24.27 -10.57 -5.81
CA ASP A 137 -25.09 -10.48 -7.01
C ASP A 137 -25.78 -9.11 -7.09
N LEU A 138 -25.61 -8.43 -8.22
CA LEU A 138 -26.08 -7.06 -8.42
C LEU A 138 -27.61 -6.97 -8.37
N ASP A 139 -28.31 -7.90 -8.99
CA ASP A 139 -29.78 -7.90 -9.04
C ASP A 139 -30.34 -8.12 -7.63
N MET A 140 -29.77 -9.05 -6.87
CA MET A 140 -30.15 -9.29 -5.48
C MET A 140 -29.90 -8.08 -4.59
N THR A 141 -28.76 -7.42 -4.77
CA THR A 141 -28.41 -6.19 -4.04
C THR A 141 -29.44 -5.09 -4.30
N ILE A 142 -29.83 -4.90 -5.56
CA ILE A 142 -30.85 -3.91 -5.96
C ILE A 142 -32.21 -4.27 -5.33
N CYS A 143 -32.62 -5.54 -5.41
CA CYS A 143 -33.89 -6.01 -4.85
C CYS A 143 -33.95 -5.82 -3.33
N LEU A 144 -32.88 -6.15 -2.59
CA LEU A 144 -32.82 -5.96 -1.14
C LEU A 144 -32.90 -4.49 -0.74
N ARG A 145 -32.25 -3.60 -1.50
CA ARG A 145 -32.33 -2.15 -1.26
C ARG A 145 -33.73 -1.59 -1.56
N ALA A 146 -34.36 -2.06 -2.63
CA ALA A 146 -35.73 -1.65 -2.98
C ALA A 146 -36.73 -2.08 -1.91
N ALA A 147 -36.67 -3.34 -1.48
CA ALA A 147 -37.52 -3.88 -0.43
C ALA A 147 -37.34 -3.14 0.91
N ALA A 148 -36.10 -2.85 1.30
CA ALA A 148 -35.86 -2.09 2.54
C ALA A 148 -36.47 -0.68 2.48
N ARG A 149 -36.43 -0.02 1.31
CA ARG A 149 -37.06 1.30 1.10
C ARG A 149 -38.58 1.22 1.13
N GLU A 150 -39.18 0.23 0.47
CA GLU A 150 -40.63 0.01 0.47
C GLU A 150 -41.18 -0.24 1.88
N LEU A 151 -40.38 -0.89 2.74
CA LEU A 151 -40.72 -1.17 4.14
C LEU A 151 -40.40 0.00 5.09
N GLY A 152 -39.94 1.14 4.54
CA GLY A 152 -39.60 2.34 5.32
C GLY A 152 -38.42 2.14 6.27
N LEU A 153 -37.53 1.19 5.98
CA LEU A 153 -36.36 0.91 6.82
C LEU A 153 -35.18 1.79 6.41
N PRO A 154 -34.43 2.36 7.38
CA PRO A 154 -33.17 3.02 7.07
C PRO A 154 -32.20 1.97 6.53
N VAL A 155 -31.77 2.14 5.27
CA VAL A 155 -30.95 1.17 4.55
C VAL A 155 -29.68 1.81 4.01
N ARG A 156 -28.54 1.13 4.20
CA ARG A 156 -27.26 1.47 3.59
C ARG A 156 -26.72 0.28 2.80
N ALA A 157 -25.97 0.59 1.76
CA ALA A 157 -25.18 -0.37 1.01
C ALA A 157 -23.71 -0.22 1.41
N GLY A 158 -23.00 -1.31 1.65
CA GLY A 158 -21.62 -1.24 2.09
C GLY A 158 -20.88 -2.58 2.00
N VAL A 159 -19.58 -2.54 2.31
CA VAL A 159 -18.68 -3.70 2.28
C VAL A 159 -18.36 -4.13 3.71
N PRO A 160 -19.05 -5.15 4.26
CA PRO A 160 -18.69 -5.72 5.56
C PRO A 160 -17.34 -6.47 5.54
N PRO A 161 -16.63 -6.54 6.68
CA PRO A 161 -15.52 -7.47 6.83
C PRO A 161 -16.03 -8.92 6.76
N GLY A 162 -15.24 -9.82 6.16
CA GLY A 162 -15.50 -11.27 6.22
C GLY A 162 -15.52 -11.72 7.68
N SER A 163 -16.40 -12.66 8.04
CA SER A 163 -16.62 -13.03 9.44
C SER A 163 -15.37 -13.60 10.11
N GLY A 164 -14.64 -12.72 10.79
CA GLY A 164 -13.58 -12.98 11.77
C GLY A 164 -13.83 -12.12 13.02
N PRO A 165 -13.08 -12.34 14.12
CA PRO A 165 -13.11 -11.40 15.24
C PRO A 165 -12.79 -10.00 14.71
N ALA A 166 -13.51 -8.98 15.20
CA ALA A 166 -13.16 -7.59 14.90
C ALA A 166 -11.67 -7.40 15.20
N PRO A 167 -10.88 -6.78 14.31
CA PRO A 167 -9.47 -6.55 14.56
C PRO A 167 -9.32 -5.62 15.76
N GLY A 168 -9.10 -6.20 16.93
CA GLY A 168 -8.55 -5.49 18.07
C GLY A 168 -7.08 -5.25 17.80
N GLY A 169 -6.71 -4.01 17.50
CA GLY A 169 -5.31 -3.63 17.37
C GLY A 169 -4.53 -3.94 18.66
N PRO A 170 -3.22 -4.23 18.58
CA PRO A 170 -2.36 -4.50 19.74
C PRO A 170 -2.03 -3.21 20.51
N GLY A 171 -3.05 -2.47 20.94
CA GLY A 171 -2.93 -1.21 21.68
C GLY A 171 -4.07 -0.90 22.66
N ASP A 172 -5.23 -1.57 22.57
CA ASP A 172 -6.42 -1.18 23.34
C ASP A 172 -6.95 -2.20 24.36
N ALA A 173 -6.08 -3.12 24.80
CA ALA A 173 -6.36 -3.95 25.98
C ALA A 173 -6.45 -3.13 27.30
N GLY A 174 -6.16 -1.82 27.25
CA GLY A 174 -6.14 -0.92 28.41
C GLY A 174 -7.37 -0.02 28.62
N GLN A 175 -8.26 0.16 27.64
CA GLN A 175 -9.40 1.09 27.77
C GLN A 175 -10.79 0.43 27.78
N ALA A 176 -10.90 -0.87 27.49
CA ALA A 176 -12.17 -1.60 27.62
C ALA A 176 -12.59 -1.91 29.07
N SER A 177 -11.79 -1.51 30.09
CA SER A 177 -12.08 -1.77 31.51
C SER A 177 -12.65 -0.58 32.28
N ARG A 178 -12.94 0.55 31.62
CA ARG A 178 -13.60 1.72 32.25
C ARG A 178 -14.63 2.36 31.32
N MET A 179 -15.66 1.61 30.94
CA MET A 179 -16.98 2.22 30.75
C MET A 179 -17.89 1.81 31.91
N ASP A 180 -18.37 2.86 32.56
CA ASP A 180 -19.16 2.93 33.77
C ASP A 180 -20.27 1.89 33.87
N SER A 181 -20.26 1.14 34.97
CA SER A 181 -21.29 0.20 35.40
C SER A 181 -22.50 0.92 36.03
N GLY A 182 -22.89 2.05 35.44
CA GLY A 182 -23.59 3.11 36.16
C GLY A 182 -24.69 3.84 35.40
N ARG A 183 -25.43 3.19 34.48
CA ARG A 183 -26.81 3.59 34.09
C ARG A 183 -27.44 2.51 33.22
N GLY A 184 -28.38 1.78 33.79
CA GLY A 184 -29.13 0.75 33.09
C GLY A 184 -30.07 1.32 32.03
N SER A 185 -29.99 0.75 30.83
CA SER A 185 -31.20 0.37 30.08
C SER A 185 -31.09 -1.12 29.80
N ARG A 186 -31.77 -1.93 30.61
CA ARG A 186 -32.06 -3.33 30.28
C ARG A 186 -32.87 -3.31 28.98
N VAL A 187 -32.26 -3.70 27.87
CA VAL A 187 -33.04 -4.20 26.74
C VAL A 187 -33.22 -5.68 27.02
N GLY A 188 -34.43 -6.05 27.44
CA GLY A 188 -34.78 -7.41 27.81
C GLY A 188 -34.68 -8.35 26.61
N ASP A 189 -34.46 -9.61 26.93
CA ASP A 189 -34.43 -10.79 26.06
C ASP A 189 -35.81 -11.11 25.40
N GLY A 190 -36.60 -10.07 25.08
CA GLY A 190 -38.05 -10.19 24.86
C GLY A 190 -38.63 -9.57 23.59
N ASP A 191 -37.91 -8.72 22.84
CA ASP A 191 -38.50 -8.00 21.71
C ASP A 191 -37.75 -8.22 20.38
N LEU A 192 -38.47 -8.75 19.39
CA LEU A 192 -38.07 -8.84 17.98
C LEU A 192 -37.62 -7.47 17.46
N HIS A 193 -36.35 -7.34 17.05
CA HIS A 193 -35.98 -6.23 16.18
C HIS A 193 -36.69 -6.40 14.81
N PRO A 194 -37.37 -5.39 14.24
CA PRO A 194 -38.26 -5.52 13.06
C PRO A 194 -37.60 -5.96 11.74
N VAL A 195 -36.33 -6.34 11.76
CA VAL A 195 -35.52 -6.65 10.58
C VAL A 195 -35.81 -8.07 10.07
N TYR A 196 -36.06 -9.04 10.96
CA TYR A 196 -36.27 -10.43 10.56
C TYR A 196 -37.59 -10.66 9.81
N SER A 197 -38.66 -9.90 10.11
CA SER A 197 -39.92 -9.96 9.35
C SER A 197 -39.89 -9.15 8.04
N ARG A 198 -38.82 -8.39 7.78
CA ARG A 198 -38.79 -7.35 6.74
C ARG A 198 -37.72 -7.56 5.65
N VAL A 199 -36.76 -8.47 5.82
CA VAL A 199 -35.85 -8.85 4.71
C VAL A 199 -36.55 -9.67 3.61
N HIS A 200 -37.75 -10.19 3.87
CA HIS A 200 -38.46 -11.13 3.00
C HIS A 200 -39.18 -10.51 1.77
N ALA A 201 -39.43 -9.19 1.74
CA ALA A 201 -40.12 -8.54 0.61
C ALA A 201 -39.27 -8.46 -0.68
N ALA A 202 -37.94 -8.65 -0.59
CA ALA A 202 -37.04 -8.57 -1.73
C ALA A 202 -37.17 -9.72 -2.75
N LEU A 203 -37.85 -10.81 -2.39
CA LEU A 203 -37.99 -11.98 -3.26
C LEU A 203 -39.06 -11.80 -4.36
N GLU A 204 -39.90 -10.77 -4.27
CA GLU A 204 -41.00 -10.53 -5.25
C GLU A 204 -40.50 -10.03 -6.62
N ASN A 205 -39.28 -9.49 -6.73
CA ASN A 205 -38.84 -8.77 -7.94
C ASN A 205 -38.13 -9.58 -9.03
N ARG A 206 -38.26 -10.92 -9.06
CA ARG A 206 -37.70 -11.76 -10.16
C ARG A 206 -38.68 -12.29 -11.20
N LEU A 207 -39.88 -11.70 -11.32
CA LEU A 207 -40.87 -12.15 -12.31
C LEU A 207 -41.41 -11.01 -13.18
N HIS A 208 -40.57 -10.31 -13.94
CA HIS A 208 -41.00 -9.57 -15.15
C HIS A 208 -39.90 -9.44 -16.22
N LEU A 209 -39.09 -10.48 -16.42
CA LEU A 209 -38.19 -10.56 -17.59
C LEU A 209 -38.34 -11.89 -18.31
N HIS A 210 -39.47 -12.03 -19.01
CA HIS A 210 -39.57 -12.95 -20.14
C HIS A 210 -40.18 -12.22 -21.34
N GLY A 211 -39.39 -12.15 -22.42
CA GLY A 211 -39.77 -11.53 -23.68
C GLY A 211 -38.58 -10.80 -24.30
N GLY A 212 -37.64 -11.55 -24.89
CA GLY A 212 -36.46 -10.99 -25.54
C GLY A 212 -36.78 -9.83 -26.49
N LYS A 213 -36.32 -8.64 -26.13
CA LYS A 213 -35.97 -7.51 -27.00
C LYS A 213 -35.31 -6.42 -26.13
N LEU A 214 -34.08 -6.02 -26.48
CA LEU A 214 -33.47 -4.80 -25.94
C LEU A 214 -34.35 -3.60 -26.33
N VAL A 215 -34.89 -2.89 -25.34
CA VAL A 215 -35.52 -1.58 -25.54
C VAL A 215 -34.53 -0.51 -25.09
N ARG A 216 -34.16 0.36 -26.04
CA ARG A 216 -33.33 1.54 -25.82
C ARG A 216 -34.05 2.48 -24.85
N LEU A 217 -33.51 2.68 -23.65
CA LEU A 217 -34.05 3.69 -22.71
C LEU A 217 -33.82 5.08 -23.31
N GLY A 218 -34.91 5.71 -23.73
CA GLY A 218 -34.95 7.08 -24.20
C GLY A 218 -34.68 8.08 -23.08
N HIS A 219 -34.16 9.24 -23.47
CA HIS A 219 -33.91 10.38 -22.59
C HIS A 219 -35.15 10.78 -21.76
N PRO A 220 -34.96 11.27 -20.51
CA PRO A 220 -36.05 11.73 -19.68
C PRO A 220 -36.69 13.01 -20.24
N PRO A 221 -38.03 13.15 -20.21
CA PRO A 221 -38.71 14.38 -20.57
C PRO A 221 -38.84 15.27 -19.33
N ASP A 222 -38.11 16.39 -19.30
CA ASP A 222 -38.62 17.67 -18.81
C ASP A 222 -37.61 18.80 -19.07
N ALA A 223 -37.51 19.20 -20.35
CA ALA A 223 -36.98 20.50 -20.72
C ALA A 223 -38.18 21.41 -21.03
N ARG A 224 -38.47 22.34 -20.12
CA ARG A 224 -39.42 23.41 -20.38
C ARG A 224 -38.93 24.26 -21.54
N ARG A 225 -39.81 24.40 -22.53
CA ARG A 225 -39.69 25.20 -23.75
C ARG A 225 -39.18 26.61 -23.47
N CYS A 226 -38.19 27.05 -24.24
CA CYS A 226 -38.11 28.43 -24.70
C CYS A 226 -38.03 28.39 -26.24
N GLY A 227 -39.10 28.84 -26.88
CA GLY A 227 -39.20 28.87 -28.34
C GLY A 227 -38.62 30.17 -28.89
N CYS A 228 -37.71 30.06 -29.85
CA CYS A 228 -37.35 31.17 -30.72
C CYS A 228 -37.07 30.63 -32.13
N THR A 229 -38.03 30.86 -33.03
CA THR A 229 -37.80 30.90 -34.48
C THR A 229 -36.88 32.06 -34.84
N GLY A 230 -35.91 31.90 -35.75
CA GLY A 230 -35.28 33.07 -36.37
C GLY A 230 -33.92 32.83 -37.02
N ARG A 231 -33.88 33.12 -38.33
CA ARG A 231 -32.73 33.15 -39.24
C ARG A 231 -31.62 34.13 -38.84
N GLN A 232 -30.41 33.82 -39.35
CA GLN A 232 -29.37 34.69 -39.95
C GLN A 232 -29.03 36.04 -39.31
N GLY A 233 -27.71 36.31 -39.19
CA GLY A 233 -27.16 37.65 -39.42
C GLY A 233 -26.30 38.24 -38.29
N ASP A 234 -25.00 38.17 -38.51
CA ASP A 234 -23.96 39.21 -38.35
C ASP A 234 -23.89 40.25 -37.21
N HIS A 235 -22.63 40.48 -36.78
CA HIS A 235 -21.99 41.69 -36.25
C HIS A 235 -22.27 42.28 -34.82
N ARG A 236 -21.13 42.36 -34.08
CA ARG A 236 -20.57 43.48 -33.28
C ARG A 236 -21.18 43.93 -31.91
N ARG A 237 -20.31 43.81 -30.89
CA ARG A 237 -20.00 44.66 -29.70
C ARG A 237 -21.12 45.49 -29.02
N ALA A 238 -21.31 45.24 -27.72
CA ALA A 238 -21.41 46.27 -26.67
C ALA A 238 -21.23 45.67 -25.26
N ARG A 239 -20.59 46.42 -24.35
CA ARG A 239 -20.32 46.08 -22.94
C ARG A 239 -21.34 46.72 -21.98
N CYS A 240 -21.34 46.18 -20.75
CA CYS A 240 -21.79 46.69 -19.43
C CYS A 240 -23.15 46.18 -18.91
N PRO A 241 -23.39 46.15 -17.59
CA PRO A 241 -22.48 45.86 -16.45
C PRO A 241 -23.11 44.95 -15.35
N GLY A 242 -22.26 44.33 -14.53
CA GLY A 242 -22.50 43.99 -13.10
C GLY A 242 -23.71 43.15 -12.68
N SER A 243 -23.48 41.87 -12.35
CA SER A 243 -23.95 41.24 -11.09
C SER A 243 -23.28 39.87 -10.91
N GLY A 244 -22.88 39.58 -9.68
CA GLY A 244 -21.82 38.63 -9.33
C GLY A 244 -22.02 37.17 -9.76
N ARG A 245 -20.96 36.59 -10.32
CA ARG A 245 -20.76 35.14 -10.36
C ARG A 245 -20.15 34.69 -9.04
N ALA A 246 -21.00 34.18 -8.14
CA ALA A 246 -20.55 33.17 -7.19
C ALA A 246 -20.25 31.90 -8.01
N GLY A 247 -18.97 31.63 -8.22
CA GLY A 247 -18.52 30.42 -8.90
C GLY A 247 -18.81 29.20 -8.03
N CYS A 248 -19.48 28.21 -8.61
CA CYS A 248 -19.29 26.82 -8.20
C CYS A 248 -17.86 26.43 -8.59
N ARG A 249 -16.88 26.79 -7.76
CA ARG A 249 -15.60 26.09 -7.75
C ARG A 249 -15.89 24.71 -7.15
N GLY A 250 -15.62 23.66 -7.92
CA GLY A 250 -15.49 22.32 -7.34
C GLY A 250 -14.55 22.40 -6.14
N ARG A 251 -14.88 21.66 -5.07
CA ARG A 251 -13.95 21.49 -3.95
C ARG A 251 -12.61 21.00 -4.53
N PRO A 252 -11.48 21.65 -4.25
CA PRO A 252 -10.20 21.09 -4.64
C PRO A 252 -10.04 19.78 -3.87
N HIS A 253 -9.75 18.67 -4.58
CA HIS A 253 -9.03 17.58 -3.94
C HIS A 253 -7.76 18.21 -3.36
N ARG A 254 -7.57 18.15 -2.05
CA ARG A 254 -6.25 18.43 -1.48
C ARG A 254 -5.34 17.35 -2.06
N MET A 255 -4.48 17.73 -3.00
CA MET A 255 -3.33 16.91 -3.35
C MET A 255 -2.55 16.71 -2.06
N THR A 256 -2.36 15.46 -1.64
CA THR A 256 -1.47 15.15 -0.52
C THR A 256 -0.08 15.65 -0.90
N ALA A 257 0.49 16.51 -0.07
CA ALA A 257 1.85 16.99 -0.24
C ALA A 257 2.81 15.79 -0.21
N ARG A 258 3.76 15.71 -1.15
CA ARG A 258 4.73 14.61 -1.23
C ARG A 258 6.08 15.05 -0.66
N ILE A 259 6.76 14.14 0.03
CA ILE A 259 8.14 14.27 0.47
C ILE A 259 8.96 13.23 -0.27
N ASP A 260 9.88 13.68 -1.10
CA ASP A 260 10.78 12.82 -1.85
C ASP A 260 12.04 12.55 -1.03
N VAL A 261 12.22 11.33 -0.54
CA VAL A 261 13.35 10.97 0.32
C VAL A 261 14.56 10.43 -0.44
N HIS A 262 14.43 10.25 -1.75
CA HIS A 262 15.49 9.67 -2.57
C HIS A 262 15.61 10.49 -3.84
N THR A 263 16.43 11.54 -3.74
CA THR A 263 16.78 12.41 -4.87
C THR A 263 18.17 13.02 -4.66
N HIS A 264 18.92 13.20 -5.75
CA HIS A 264 20.34 13.53 -5.70
C HIS A 264 20.63 14.97 -6.11
N PHE A 265 21.61 15.60 -5.47
CA PHE A 265 22.07 16.94 -5.81
C PHE A 265 23.60 16.97 -5.83
N TYR A 266 24.19 17.62 -6.82
CA TYR A 266 25.64 17.72 -7.01
C TYR A 266 26.09 19.17 -6.74
N PRO A 267 26.62 19.48 -5.55
CA PRO A 267 27.04 20.83 -5.19
C PRO A 267 28.10 21.40 -6.13
N SER A 268 28.21 22.72 -6.17
CA SER A 268 29.13 23.39 -7.08
C SER A 268 30.60 23.12 -6.71
N SER A 269 30.93 23.06 -5.41
CA SER A 269 32.24 22.61 -4.93
C SER A 269 32.58 21.21 -5.42
N TYR A 270 31.64 20.27 -5.33
CA TYR A 270 31.84 18.89 -5.76
C TYR A 270 32.13 18.80 -7.26
N LEU A 271 31.32 19.47 -8.09
CA LEU A 271 31.55 19.51 -9.53
C LEU A 271 32.90 20.15 -9.87
N ALA A 272 33.30 21.21 -9.17
CA ALA A 272 34.62 21.83 -9.34
C ALA A 272 35.76 20.89 -8.92
N ALA A 273 35.57 20.11 -7.84
CA ALA A 273 36.53 19.11 -7.41
C ALA A 273 36.69 18.00 -8.46
N LEU A 274 35.59 17.49 -9.02
CA LEU A 274 35.63 16.51 -10.11
C LEU A 274 36.19 17.07 -11.43
N GLU A 275 36.03 18.36 -11.71
CA GLU A 275 36.65 19.04 -12.87
C GLU A 275 38.19 19.09 -12.78
N ARG A 276 38.76 19.00 -11.57
CA ARG A 276 40.22 18.96 -11.36
C ARG A 276 40.81 17.56 -11.58
N ARG A 277 39.99 16.52 -11.58
CA ARG A 277 40.43 15.13 -11.73
C ARG A 277 40.73 14.78 -13.17
N ARG A 278 41.68 13.85 -13.36
CA ARG A 278 42.04 13.31 -14.67
C ARG A 278 41.49 11.92 -14.90
N ASP A 279 41.46 11.11 -13.84
CA ASP A 279 40.98 9.73 -13.84
C ASP A 279 39.49 9.66 -13.51
N ILE A 280 38.85 8.57 -13.91
CA ILE A 280 37.45 8.30 -13.56
C ILE A 280 37.34 8.10 -12.05
N PRO A 281 36.26 8.60 -11.43
CA PRO A 281 35.21 9.44 -12.01
C PRO A 281 35.67 10.90 -12.12
N ARG A 282 35.21 11.60 -13.18
CA ARG A 282 35.57 13.01 -13.41
C ARG A 282 34.48 13.78 -14.15
N VAL A 283 34.56 15.09 -14.07
CA VAL A 283 33.76 16.00 -14.90
C VAL A 283 34.68 16.71 -15.89
N TYR A 284 34.28 16.84 -17.14
CA TYR A 284 34.97 17.72 -18.09
C TYR A 284 33.96 18.60 -18.82
N ARG A 285 34.46 19.66 -19.45
CA ARG A 285 33.65 20.60 -20.21
C ARG A 285 33.77 20.32 -21.71
N ASP A 286 32.62 20.17 -22.35
CA ASP A 286 32.46 20.13 -23.80
C ASP A 286 31.70 21.40 -24.22
N GLY A 287 32.45 22.45 -24.55
CA GLY A 287 31.92 23.80 -24.72
C GLY A 287 31.28 24.33 -23.43
N ALA A 288 29.97 24.61 -23.46
CA ALA A 288 29.21 25.08 -22.30
C ALA A 288 28.67 23.94 -21.42
N VAL A 289 28.71 22.69 -21.89
CA VAL A 289 28.09 21.54 -21.21
C VAL A 289 29.13 20.83 -20.33
N ARG A 290 28.79 20.61 -19.06
CA ARG A 290 29.54 19.70 -18.18
C ARG A 290 29.13 18.28 -18.50
N ARG A 291 30.09 17.37 -18.60
CA ARG A 291 29.86 15.94 -18.80
C ARG A 291 30.47 15.14 -17.67
N PHE A 292 29.65 14.28 -17.06
CA PHE A 292 30.07 13.38 -16.00
C PHE A 292 30.47 12.03 -16.59
N VAL A 293 31.62 11.52 -16.18
CA VAL A 293 32.15 10.21 -16.61
C VAL A 293 32.40 9.36 -15.39
N ILE A 294 31.73 8.22 -15.30
CA ILE A 294 31.80 7.29 -14.17
C ILE A 294 32.20 5.89 -14.62
N PHE A 295 31.81 5.45 -15.83
CA PHE A 295 32.14 4.11 -16.32
C PHE A 295 33.36 4.11 -17.26
N PRO A 296 34.23 3.09 -17.21
CA PRO A 296 35.37 2.96 -18.12
C PRO A 296 35.00 3.01 -19.61
N GLU A 297 33.83 2.48 -19.97
CA GLU A 297 33.28 2.52 -21.33
C GLU A 297 32.96 3.95 -21.78
N GLU A 298 32.55 4.83 -20.87
CA GLU A 298 32.30 6.25 -21.12
C GLU A 298 33.62 7.02 -21.32
N HIS A 299 34.75 6.47 -20.86
CA HIS A 299 36.09 7.06 -21.08
C HIS A 299 36.54 6.98 -22.54
N ALA A 300 36.11 5.94 -23.25
CA ALA A 300 36.65 5.58 -24.56
C ALA A 300 36.20 6.54 -25.69
N ASP A 301 35.12 7.29 -25.49
CA ASP A 301 34.68 8.35 -26.41
C ASP A 301 34.16 9.56 -25.59
N PRO A 302 34.79 10.75 -25.72
CA PRO A 302 34.43 11.97 -25.00
C PRO A 302 33.07 12.58 -25.42
N ARG A 303 32.23 11.84 -26.13
CA ARG A 303 30.82 12.16 -26.36
C ARG A 303 29.86 11.34 -25.50
N ILE A 304 30.36 10.32 -24.79
CA ILE A 304 29.54 9.34 -24.06
C ILE A 304 29.21 9.80 -22.64
N GLY A 305 30.09 10.59 -21.99
CA GLY A 305 29.82 11.12 -20.65
C GLY A 305 28.47 11.82 -20.55
N ARG A 306 27.76 11.58 -19.45
CA ARG A 306 26.38 12.03 -19.23
C ARG A 306 26.35 13.56 -19.13
N PRO A 307 25.52 14.26 -19.90
CA PRO A 307 25.38 15.70 -19.74
C PRO A 307 24.83 16.01 -18.35
N ILE A 308 25.50 16.90 -17.62
CA ILE A 308 25.02 17.41 -16.33
C ILE A 308 24.06 18.55 -16.64
N GLU A 309 22.78 18.26 -16.51
CA GLU A 309 21.69 19.22 -16.74
C GLU A 309 21.38 20.02 -15.48
N ASP A 310 20.56 21.06 -15.61
CA ASP A 310 20.24 21.98 -14.51
C ASP A 310 19.63 21.27 -13.29
N GLY A 311 18.88 20.19 -13.49
CA GLY A 311 18.28 19.37 -12.42
C GLY A 311 19.29 18.69 -11.49
N TRP A 312 20.56 18.57 -11.91
CA TRP A 312 21.62 17.93 -11.13
C TRP A 312 22.19 18.82 -10.04
N TRP A 313 22.30 20.12 -10.27
CA TRP A 313 23.16 20.99 -9.46
C TRP A 313 22.61 22.40 -9.24
N THR A 314 21.51 22.76 -9.90
CA THR A 314 20.88 24.07 -9.70
C THR A 314 19.66 23.93 -8.81
N VAL A 315 19.49 24.87 -7.89
CA VAL A 315 18.29 24.97 -7.05
C VAL A 315 17.05 25.12 -7.92
N ALA A 316 17.11 25.96 -8.96
CA ALA A 316 15.99 26.18 -9.87
C ALA A 316 15.58 24.91 -10.61
N GLY A 317 16.53 24.11 -11.10
CA GLY A 317 16.26 22.84 -11.76
C GLY A 317 15.61 21.83 -10.80
N LYS A 318 16.15 21.69 -9.58
CA LYS A 318 15.58 20.79 -8.57
C LYS A 318 14.17 21.21 -8.15
N VAL A 319 13.98 22.49 -7.83
CA VAL A 319 12.68 23.04 -7.42
C VAL A 319 11.66 22.98 -8.56
N GLY A 320 12.07 23.21 -9.80
CA GLY A 320 11.21 23.05 -10.98
C GLY A 320 10.67 21.62 -11.10
N PHE A 321 11.55 20.61 -10.99
CA PHE A 321 11.14 19.20 -10.96
C PHE A 321 10.16 18.90 -9.82
N MET A 322 10.39 19.46 -8.63
CA MET A 322 9.48 19.30 -7.50
C MET A 322 8.08 19.86 -7.80
N GLU A 323 7.99 21.03 -8.43
CA GLU A 323 6.71 21.66 -8.77
C GLU A 323 5.94 20.88 -9.82
N GLU A 324 6.62 20.36 -10.84
CA GLU A 324 6.04 19.51 -11.88
C GLU A 324 5.47 18.21 -11.31
N ASN A 325 6.08 17.66 -10.27
CA ASN A 325 5.72 16.38 -9.65
C ASN A 325 4.95 16.50 -8.33
N ALA A 326 4.49 17.71 -7.97
CA ALA A 326 3.78 18.00 -6.74
C ALA A 326 4.51 17.55 -5.45
N ILE A 327 5.84 17.71 -5.46
CA ILE A 327 6.73 17.44 -4.33
C ILE A 327 6.87 18.73 -3.52
N SER A 328 6.51 18.65 -2.25
CA SER A 328 6.56 19.76 -1.31
C SER A 328 7.94 19.94 -0.70
N GLN A 329 8.57 18.84 -0.32
CA GLN A 329 9.92 18.80 0.23
C GLN A 329 10.72 17.65 -0.38
N SER A 330 12.02 17.84 -0.52
CA SER A 330 12.96 16.82 -0.95
C SER A 330 14.08 16.67 0.08
N VAL A 331 14.33 15.44 0.50
CA VAL A 331 15.53 15.06 1.24
C VAL A 331 16.59 14.71 0.20
N ILE A 332 17.52 15.63 -0.02
CA ILE A 332 18.55 15.53 -1.05
C ILE A 332 19.83 14.91 -0.49
N SER A 333 20.48 14.08 -1.30
CA SER A 333 21.79 13.51 -1.00
C SER A 333 22.79 13.81 -2.12
N LEU A 334 24.09 13.78 -1.82
CA LEU A 334 25.09 13.67 -2.88
C LEU A 334 24.87 12.35 -3.64
N GLY A 335 24.82 12.41 -4.97
CA GLY A 335 24.71 11.20 -5.80
C GLY A 335 26.02 10.43 -5.88
N ASN A 336 25.95 9.17 -6.31
CA ASN A 336 27.16 8.37 -6.52
C ASN A 336 28.11 9.07 -7.53
N PRO A 337 29.44 8.96 -7.35
CA PRO A 337 30.14 8.06 -6.43
C PRO A 337 30.56 8.70 -5.09
N TRP A 338 29.78 9.66 -4.59
CA TRP A 338 30.05 10.35 -3.32
C TRP A 338 31.50 10.86 -3.24
N LEU A 339 32.21 10.50 -2.17
CA LEU A 339 33.56 10.97 -1.90
C LEU A 339 34.63 9.89 -2.09
N GLU A 340 34.26 8.70 -2.58
CA GLU A 340 35.21 7.65 -2.98
C GLU A 340 36.33 8.11 -3.92
N PRO A 341 36.14 9.10 -4.82
CA PRO A 341 37.21 9.51 -5.71
C PRO A 341 38.36 10.22 -5.00
N PHE A 342 38.13 10.78 -3.82
CA PHE A 342 39.09 11.63 -3.12
C PHE A 342 39.80 10.84 -2.02
N GLU A 343 41.05 11.19 -1.73
CA GLU A 343 41.87 10.48 -0.75
C GLU A 343 42.47 11.42 0.31
N GLY A 344 42.72 10.88 1.49
CA GLY A 344 43.38 11.58 2.59
C GLY A 344 42.72 12.91 2.96
N GLN A 345 43.52 13.94 3.15
CA GLN A 345 43.03 15.25 3.60
C GLN A 345 42.06 15.90 2.60
N GLU A 346 42.23 15.65 1.29
CA GLU A 346 41.33 16.18 0.26
C GLU A 346 39.91 15.63 0.45
N ALA A 347 39.76 14.35 0.78
CA ALA A 347 38.44 13.74 1.00
C ALA A 347 37.68 14.40 2.17
N ILE A 348 38.38 14.73 3.26
CA ILE A 348 37.80 15.41 4.43
C ILE A 348 37.39 16.85 4.08
N GLU A 349 38.24 17.57 3.36
CA GLU A 349 37.95 18.94 2.94
C GLU A 349 36.75 19.00 2.00
N VAL A 350 36.71 18.12 0.99
CA VAL A 350 35.58 18.02 0.06
C VAL A 350 34.31 17.58 0.78
N ALA A 351 34.38 16.66 1.76
CA ALA A 351 33.22 16.25 2.56
C ALA A 351 32.56 17.45 3.24
N ARG A 352 33.37 18.25 3.95
CA ARG A 352 32.89 19.42 4.68
C ARG A 352 32.33 20.49 3.74
N GLU A 353 32.99 20.76 2.62
CA GLU A 353 32.48 21.71 1.63
C GLU A 353 31.13 21.27 1.05
N VAL A 354 31.01 19.99 0.69
CA VAL A 354 29.77 19.39 0.19
C VAL A 354 28.65 19.46 1.22
N ASN A 355 28.93 19.03 2.46
CA ASN A 355 27.93 18.97 3.52
C ASN A 355 27.43 20.37 3.90
N ASN A 356 28.32 21.36 3.95
CA ASN A 356 27.94 22.76 4.16
C ASN A 356 27.08 23.30 3.01
N GLU A 357 27.44 23.01 1.75
CA GLU A 357 26.61 23.43 0.61
C GLU A 357 25.24 22.77 0.59
N LEU A 358 25.16 21.46 0.84
CA LEU A 358 23.89 20.73 0.92
C LEU A 358 23.02 21.26 2.07
N GLY A 359 23.62 21.51 3.23
CA GLY A 359 22.94 22.05 4.39
C GLY A 359 22.40 23.47 4.16
N ALA A 360 23.14 24.33 3.46
CA ALA A 360 22.69 25.69 3.15
C ALA A 360 21.44 25.75 2.25
N LEU A 361 21.09 24.65 1.56
CA LEU A 361 19.93 24.60 0.67
C LEU A 361 18.60 24.70 1.41
N GLU A 362 18.53 24.33 2.68
CA GLU A 362 17.31 24.47 3.49
C GLU A 362 16.92 25.95 3.64
N GLU A 363 17.87 26.81 4.01
CA GLU A 363 17.63 28.25 4.13
C GLU A 363 17.33 28.90 2.78
N ILE A 364 18.10 28.54 1.74
CA ILE A 364 17.94 29.09 0.38
C ILE A 364 16.56 28.78 -0.22
N THR A 365 15.96 27.66 0.19
CA THR A 365 14.70 27.17 -0.38
C THR A 365 13.51 27.22 0.58
N ASP A 366 13.65 27.91 1.71
CA ASP A 366 12.61 28.04 2.73
C ASP A 366 12.08 26.67 3.19
N GLY A 367 13.00 25.74 3.48
CA GLY A 367 12.70 24.40 3.97
C GLY A 367 12.28 23.38 2.90
N ARG A 368 12.26 23.74 1.62
CA ARG A 368 11.87 22.80 0.54
C ARG A 368 12.93 21.74 0.25
N LEU A 369 14.22 22.05 0.43
CA LEU A 369 15.32 21.11 0.28
C LEU A 369 16.00 20.89 1.63
N VAL A 370 16.18 19.63 2.03
CA VAL A 370 16.84 19.26 3.29
C VAL A 370 17.92 18.23 2.98
N GLY A 371 19.10 18.34 3.57
CA GLY A 371 20.27 17.55 3.15
C GLY A 371 20.51 16.27 3.95
N LEU A 372 21.09 15.27 3.30
CA LEU A 372 21.83 14.17 3.91
C LEU A 372 23.33 14.39 3.70
N GLY A 373 24.11 14.24 4.77
CA GLY A 373 25.56 14.38 4.71
C GLY A 373 26.23 13.21 4.00
N ALA A 374 27.32 13.48 3.30
CA ALA A 374 28.21 12.50 2.71
C ALA A 374 29.43 12.26 3.64
N LEU A 375 29.90 11.01 3.69
CA LEU A 375 31.03 10.61 4.52
C LEU A 375 32.34 10.59 3.71
N PRO A 376 33.48 11.03 4.29
CA PRO A 376 34.77 10.95 3.62
C PRO A 376 35.21 9.49 3.44
N ALA A 377 35.80 9.17 2.29
CA ALA A 377 36.34 7.84 2.01
C ALA A 377 37.73 7.62 2.63
N THR A 378 37.89 7.93 3.93
CA THR A 378 39.17 7.85 4.66
C THR A 378 39.16 6.75 5.73
N GLY A 379 39.59 7.05 6.97
CA GLY A 379 39.58 6.10 8.09
C GLY A 379 38.34 6.27 8.98
N VAL A 380 38.08 5.28 9.83
CA VAL A 380 36.94 5.26 10.78
C VAL A 380 36.91 6.51 11.67
N ASP A 381 38.07 6.97 12.16
CA ASP A 381 38.16 8.15 13.03
C ASP A 381 37.66 9.43 12.32
N ASP A 382 37.97 9.60 11.04
CA ASP A 382 37.51 10.75 10.26
C ASP A 382 36.01 10.64 9.95
N VAL A 383 35.52 9.42 9.69
CA VAL A 383 34.09 9.15 9.49
C VAL A 383 33.29 9.51 10.75
N LEU A 384 33.76 9.10 11.93
CA LEU A 384 33.12 9.46 13.21
C LEU A 384 33.13 10.97 13.44
N ALA A 385 34.25 11.64 13.14
CA ALA A 385 34.35 13.09 13.26
C ALA A 385 33.38 13.82 12.30
N GLU A 386 33.20 13.30 11.08
CA GLU A 386 32.25 13.88 10.13
C GLU A 386 30.80 13.58 10.51
N ILE A 387 30.47 12.40 11.04
CA ILE A 387 29.13 12.09 11.58
C ILE A 387 28.76 13.08 12.69
N ALA A 388 29.70 13.37 13.60
CA ALA A 388 29.48 14.36 14.64
C ALA A 388 29.23 15.76 14.07
N ALA A 389 29.97 16.16 13.04
CA ALA A 389 29.77 17.46 12.37
C ALA A 389 28.43 17.53 11.62
N ILE A 390 27.99 16.43 11.01
CA ILE A 390 26.70 16.33 10.31
C ILE A 390 25.53 16.46 11.30
N ASP A 391 25.61 15.81 12.47
CA ASP A 391 24.59 15.90 13.53
C ASP A 391 24.46 17.31 14.11
N GLU A 392 25.59 18.02 14.26
CA GLU A 392 25.62 19.40 14.72
C GLU A 392 25.12 20.40 13.65
N HIS A 393 25.04 19.98 12.39
CA HIS A 393 24.60 20.85 11.30
C HIS A 393 23.07 21.09 11.39
N PRO A 394 22.60 22.35 11.42
CA PRO A 394 21.19 22.68 11.68
C PRO A 394 20.22 22.17 10.60
N SER A 395 20.74 21.81 9.44
CA SER A 395 19.96 21.49 8.22
C SER A 395 20.20 20.10 7.62
N LEU A 396 21.15 19.33 8.15
CA LEU A 396 21.33 17.94 7.73
C LEU A 396 20.46 17.04 8.62
N ARG A 397 19.85 16.00 8.05
CA ARG A 397 18.89 15.11 8.75
C ARG A 397 19.27 13.64 8.68
N GLY A 398 20.53 13.33 8.40
CA GLY A 398 21.02 11.98 8.24
C GLY A 398 22.21 11.94 7.29
N ILE A 399 22.56 10.74 6.85
CA ILE A 399 23.68 10.49 5.94
C ILE A 399 23.25 9.68 4.73
N VAL A 400 24.01 9.80 3.64
CA VAL A 400 23.98 8.88 2.50
C VAL A 400 25.26 8.06 2.49
N THR A 401 25.16 6.77 2.19
CA THR A 401 26.31 5.89 2.01
C THR A 401 26.09 4.92 0.85
N GLY A 402 27.20 4.57 0.21
CA GLY A 402 27.25 3.51 -0.79
C GLY A 402 27.22 2.10 -0.19
N PRO A 403 27.55 1.08 -1.00
CA PRO A 403 27.61 -0.32 -0.55
C PRO A 403 28.73 -0.59 0.47
N ARG A 404 29.57 0.41 0.75
CA ARG A 404 30.71 0.39 1.68
C ARG A 404 30.78 1.72 2.41
N ILE A 405 31.39 1.70 3.58
CA ILE A 405 31.84 2.91 4.28
C ILE A 405 33.36 2.88 4.22
N THR A 406 33.95 3.87 3.55
CA THR A 406 35.37 3.84 3.17
C THR A 406 35.65 2.63 2.26
N HIS A 407 36.63 1.79 2.58
CA HIS A 407 36.93 0.54 1.89
C HIS A 407 36.25 -0.68 2.53
N LEU A 408 35.57 -0.49 3.66
CA LEU A 408 35.03 -1.56 4.50
C LEU A 408 33.63 -1.97 4.06
N GLN A 409 33.37 -3.28 4.08
CA GLN A 409 32.02 -3.81 3.89
C GLN A 409 31.14 -3.42 5.08
N LEU A 410 29.83 -3.28 4.88
CA LEU A 410 28.94 -2.81 5.96
C LEU A 410 28.85 -3.75 7.18
N ASP A 411 29.26 -5.01 7.03
CA ASP A 411 29.37 -6.01 8.11
C ASP A 411 30.78 -6.14 8.69
N ASP A 412 31.69 -5.22 8.37
CA ASP A 412 33.05 -5.22 8.91
C ASP A 412 33.06 -4.79 10.39
N PRO A 413 33.72 -5.54 11.29
CA PRO A 413 33.80 -5.20 12.71
C PRO A 413 34.42 -3.82 13.02
N GLU A 414 35.25 -3.27 12.12
CA GLU A 414 35.81 -1.93 12.30
C GLU A 414 34.73 -0.82 12.24
N LEU A 415 33.57 -1.11 11.64
CA LEU A 415 32.43 -0.19 11.56
C LEU A 415 31.51 -0.23 12.79
N GLU A 416 31.75 -1.09 13.79
CA GLU A 416 30.88 -1.17 14.99
C GLU A 416 30.71 0.20 15.67
N SER A 417 31.82 0.92 15.84
CA SER A 417 31.79 2.28 16.42
C SER A 417 31.01 3.29 15.58
N VAL A 418 30.97 3.10 14.25
CA VAL A 418 30.19 3.94 13.33
C VAL A 418 28.70 3.64 13.52
N TRP A 419 28.32 2.37 13.67
CA TRP A 419 26.93 1.98 13.92
C TRP A 419 26.43 2.46 15.29
N ASP A 420 27.26 2.34 16.33
CA ASP A 420 26.99 2.91 17.67
C ASP A 420 26.72 4.43 17.58
N GLU A 421 27.55 5.15 16.84
CA GLU A 421 27.43 6.61 16.71
C GLU A 421 26.15 7.01 15.97
N LEU A 422 25.83 6.33 14.87
CA LEU A 422 24.61 6.59 14.08
C LEU A 422 23.33 6.26 14.86
N GLU A 423 23.32 5.16 15.60
CA GLU A 423 22.17 4.77 16.45
C GLU A 423 21.98 5.75 17.62
N SER A 424 23.06 6.09 18.32
CA SER A 424 22.99 6.97 19.51
C SER A 424 22.51 8.38 19.18
N ARG A 425 22.88 8.89 17.99
CA ARG A 425 22.42 10.18 17.45
C ARG A 425 21.08 10.09 16.72
N ASN A 426 20.54 8.88 16.55
CA ASN A 426 19.28 8.63 15.87
C ASN A 426 19.28 9.16 14.42
N LEU A 427 20.43 9.12 13.76
CA LEU A 427 20.65 9.61 12.40
C LEU A 427 20.19 8.56 11.36
N PRO A 428 19.22 8.91 10.50
CA PRO A 428 18.86 8.08 9.34
C PRO A 428 20.02 7.90 8.36
N VAL A 429 20.11 6.72 7.76
CA VAL A 429 21.13 6.34 6.78
C VAL A 429 20.44 5.91 5.49
N LEU A 430 20.61 6.65 4.41
CA LEU A 430 20.22 6.22 3.07
C LEU A 430 21.32 5.36 2.46
N LEU A 431 21.04 4.08 2.27
CA LEU A 431 21.92 3.11 1.62
C LEU A 431 21.58 3.03 0.12
N HIS A 432 22.57 3.25 -0.74
CA HIS A 432 22.40 3.32 -2.18
C HIS A 432 23.44 2.47 -2.93
N PRO A 433 23.08 1.81 -4.05
CA PRO A 433 24.02 1.04 -4.87
C PRO A 433 24.95 1.93 -5.70
N GLN A 434 26.04 1.37 -6.20
CA GLN A 434 26.97 2.06 -7.09
C GLN A 434 27.70 1.11 -8.03
N ASP A 435 28.32 0.05 -7.50
CA ASP A 435 29.24 -0.79 -8.27
C ASP A 435 28.47 -1.82 -9.10
N GLY A 436 27.29 -2.25 -8.63
CA GLY A 436 26.51 -3.33 -9.23
C GLY A 436 27.14 -4.72 -9.06
N ILE A 437 26.35 -5.77 -9.30
CA ILE A 437 26.83 -7.16 -9.28
C ILE A 437 26.66 -7.79 -10.66
N GLY A 438 27.69 -8.54 -11.09
CA GLY A 438 27.66 -9.32 -12.34
C GLY A 438 27.73 -8.47 -13.60
N LEU A 439 28.38 -7.30 -13.54
CA LEU A 439 28.45 -6.38 -14.68
C LEU A 439 29.05 -7.02 -15.94
N ASP A 440 29.99 -7.95 -15.77
CA ASP A 440 30.65 -8.70 -16.85
C ASP A 440 29.67 -9.54 -17.68
N ILE A 441 28.58 -10.03 -17.08
CA ILE A 441 27.53 -10.77 -17.80
C ILE A 441 26.34 -9.90 -18.21
N LEU A 442 26.28 -8.65 -17.75
CA LEU A 442 25.23 -7.67 -18.04
C LEU A 442 25.64 -6.66 -19.12
N GLU A 443 26.87 -6.74 -19.63
CA GLU A 443 27.39 -5.87 -20.69
C GLU A 443 26.66 -6.04 -22.03
N GLY A 444 26.79 -5.04 -22.92
CA GLY A 444 26.24 -5.07 -24.29
C GLY A 444 24.85 -4.46 -24.47
N TYR A 445 24.22 -3.96 -23.40
CA TYR A 445 22.87 -3.35 -23.44
C TYR A 445 22.87 -1.89 -22.94
N GLY A 446 24.02 -1.21 -23.01
CA GLY A 446 24.21 0.09 -22.37
C GLY A 446 23.94 0.00 -20.86
N HIS A 447 23.38 1.06 -20.28
CA HIS A 447 23.12 1.13 -18.84
C HIS A 447 21.87 0.37 -18.38
N VAL A 448 21.07 -0.20 -19.29
CA VAL A 448 19.77 -0.81 -18.96
C VAL A 448 19.93 -1.95 -17.96
N LEU A 449 20.86 -2.89 -18.21
CA LEU A 449 21.05 -4.04 -17.33
C LEU A 449 21.88 -3.72 -16.08
N PRO A 450 22.99 -2.95 -16.13
CA PRO A 450 23.69 -2.51 -14.92
C PRO A 450 22.78 -1.80 -13.92
N VAL A 451 21.94 -0.86 -14.39
CA VAL A 451 21.04 -0.10 -13.51
C VAL A 451 19.79 -0.91 -13.15
N GLY A 452 19.15 -1.57 -14.12
CA GLY A 452 17.89 -2.30 -13.89
C GLY A 452 18.04 -3.65 -13.17
N VAL A 453 19.23 -4.25 -13.19
CA VAL A 453 19.50 -5.56 -12.58
C VAL A 453 20.67 -5.50 -11.60
N GLY A 454 21.81 -4.96 -12.03
CA GLY A 454 23.04 -4.96 -11.23
C GLY A 454 22.90 -4.22 -9.90
N PHE A 455 22.33 -3.00 -9.92
CA PHE A 455 22.16 -2.16 -8.73
C PHE A 455 21.17 -2.73 -7.69
N PRO A 456 19.96 -3.20 -8.07
CA PRO A 456 19.07 -3.91 -7.16
C PRO A 456 19.70 -5.19 -6.56
N MET A 457 20.50 -5.92 -7.34
CA MET A 457 21.21 -7.12 -6.85
C MET A 457 22.30 -6.76 -5.83
N GLU A 458 23.07 -5.71 -6.09
CA GLU A 458 24.06 -5.18 -5.14
C GLU A 458 23.41 -4.77 -3.83
N THR A 459 22.36 -3.96 -3.90
CA THR A 459 21.58 -3.54 -2.73
C THR A 459 21.14 -4.75 -1.91
N THR A 460 20.63 -5.78 -2.58
CA THR A 460 20.19 -7.02 -1.92
C THR A 460 21.34 -7.75 -1.23
N ALA A 461 22.49 -7.86 -1.90
CA ALA A 461 23.65 -8.55 -1.37
C ALA A 461 24.24 -7.81 -0.15
N VAL A 462 24.39 -6.50 -0.25
CA VAL A 462 24.95 -5.64 0.80
C VAL A 462 24.05 -5.63 2.03
N VAL A 463 22.73 -5.45 1.86
CA VAL A 463 21.79 -5.51 2.99
C VAL A 463 21.74 -6.90 3.60
N SER A 464 21.83 -7.96 2.78
CA SER A 464 21.92 -9.32 3.32
C SER A 464 23.18 -9.50 4.17
N ARG A 465 24.33 -8.96 3.75
CA ARG A 465 25.55 -8.95 4.57
C ARG A 465 25.35 -8.17 5.88
N LEU A 466 24.79 -6.96 5.82
CA LEU A 466 24.47 -6.16 7.00
C LEU A 466 23.60 -6.94 8.01
N VAL A 467 22.58 -7.64 7.52
CA VAL A 467 21.68 -8.49 8.34
C VAL A 467 22.43 -9.68 8.94
N PHE A 468 23.14 -10.47 8.14
CA PHE A 468 23.86 -11.66 8.61
C PHE A 468 25.12 -11.32 9.42
N GLY A 469 25.66 -10.11 9.27
CA GLY A 469 26.70 -9.54 10.13
C GLY A 469 26.21 -9.21 11.53
N GLY A 470 24.88 -9.21 11.75
CA GLY A 470 24.28 -8.94 13.05
C GLY A 470 24.10 -7.46 13.35
N VAL A 471 24.44 -6.54 12.43
CA VAL A 471 24.39 -5.08 12.67
C VAL A 471 22.99 -4.63 13.09
N LEU A 472 21.95 -5.00 12.33
CA LEU A 472 20.56 -4.65 12.67
C LEU A 472 20.00 -5.39 13.90
N PHE A 473 20.66 -6.47 14.33
CA PHE A 473 20.31 -7.19 15.55
C PHE A 473 20.94 -6.53 16.77
N ASN A 474 22.21 -6.13 16.67
CA ASN A 474 22.97 -5.46 17.71
C ASN A 474 22.51 -4.01 17.92
N HIS A 475 22.11 -3.33 16.84
CA HIS A 475 21.63 -1.94 16.85
C HIS A 475 20.18 -1.86 16.33
N PRO A 476 19.19 -2.32 17.12
CA PRO A 476 17.79 -2.39 16.69
C PRO A 476 17.12 -1.03 16.49
N GLY A 477 17.74 0.07 16.94
CA GLY A 477 17.31 1.45 16.76
C GLY A 477 17.87 2.12 15.50
N LEU A 478 18.79 1.49 14.77
CA LEU A 478 19.28 2.03 13.50
C LEU A 478 18.15 2.26 12.50
N LYS A 479 18.25 3.39 11.80
CA LYS A 479 17.29 3.85 10.79
C LYS A 479 17.91 3.74 9.40
N ILE A 480 18.00 2.52 8.89
CA ILE A 480 18.51 2.27 7.53
C ILE A 480 17.36 2.37 6.52
N ILE A 481 17.52 3.25 5.53
CA ILE A 481 16.65 3.42 4.37
C ILE A 481 17.32 2.75 3.18
N VAL A 482 16.67 1.76 2.59
CA VAL A 482 17.23 0.99 1.49
C VAL A 482 16.62 1.46 0.17
N SER A 483 17.50 1.75 -0.77
CA SER A 483 17.15 2.25 -2.09
C SER A 483 16.38 1.23 -2.95
N HIS A 484 15.64 1.76 -3.93
CA HIS A 484 15.04 1.04 -5.07
C HIS A 484 14.12 -0.12 -4.65
N GLY A 485 13.19 0.14 -3.73
CA GLY A 485 12.27 -0.88 -3.21
C GLY A 485 12.95 -1.99 -2.40
N GLY A 486 14.16 -1.74 -1.89
CA GLY A 486 14.96 -2.77 -1.21
C GLY A 486 15.66 -3.73 -2.18
N GLY A 487 15.82 -3.32 -3.44
CA GLY A 487 16.37 -4.15 -4.50
C GLY A 487 15.48 -5.36 -4.79
N THR A 488 15.93 -6.56 -4.39
CA THR A 488 15.20 -7.83 -4.58
C THR A 488 14.90 -8.54 -3.25
N LEU A 489 15.10 -7.86 -2.11
CA LEU A 489 14.88 -8.44 -0.78
C LEU A 489 13.46 -8.96 -0.58
N SER A 490 12.44 -8.23 -1.05
CA SER A 490 11.04 -8.62 -0.90
C SER A 490 10.71 -9.96 -1.57
N ALA A 491 11.40 -10.29 -2.66
CA ALA A 491 11.29 -11.59 -3.33
C ALA A 491 12.13 -12.70 -2.66
N LEU A 492 13.19 -12.34 -1.94
CA LEU A 492 14.18 -13.28 -1.39
C LEU A 492 14.06 -13.52 0.11
N VAL A 493 13.33 -12.70 0.87
CA VAL A 493 13.25 -12.79 2.34
C VAL A 493 12.90 -14.19 2.84
N GLY A 494 11.91 -14.86 2.24
CA GLY A 494 11.55 -16.23 2.59
C GLY A 494 12.65 -17.26 2.26
N ARG A 495 13.41 -17.02 1.19
CA ARG A 495 14.57 -17.85 0.81
C ARG A 495 15.73 -17.67 1.77
N LEU A 496 16.01 -16.44 2.21
CA LEU A 496 17.03 -16.14 3.22
C LEU A 496 16.71 -16.83 4.55
N ASP A 497 15.46 -16.79 4.97
CA ASP A 497 14.95 -17.51 6.14
C ASP A 497 15.18 -19.03 6.02
N ALA A 498 14.86 -19.61 4.85
CA ALA A 498 15.09 -21.04 4.60
C ALA A 498 16.58 -21.40 4.62
N ALA A 499 17.43 -20.57 4.01
CA ALA A 499 18.88 -20.74 4.02
C ALA A 499 19.44 -20.66 5.45
N TRP A 500 19.02 -19.66 6.24
CA TRP A 500 19.37 -19.51 7.65
C TRP A 500 18.98 -20.75 8.47
N ARG A 501 17.77 -21.30 8.30
CA ARG A 501 17.36 -22.54 9.00
C ARG A 501 18.25 -23.75 8.66
N SER A 502 18.74 -23.80 7.42
CA SER A 502 19.51 -24.93 6.90
C SER A 502 20.98 -24.93 7.30
N ASP A 503 21.55 -23.78 7.66
CA ASP A 503 22.99 -23.61 7.87
C ASP A 503 23.30 -23.15 9.30
N GLU A 504 24.21 -23.86 9.98
CA GLU A 504 24.61 -23.54 11.36
C GLU A 504 25.49 -22.28 11.45
N ILE A 505 26.30 -22.00 10.43
CA ILE A 505 27.14 -20.80 10.39
C ILE A 505 26.24 -19.55 10.39
N GLY A 506 25.19 -19.56 9.56
CA GLY A 506 24.20 -18.48 9.51
C GLY A 506 23.51 -18.25 10.86
N ARG A 507 23.07 -19.32 11.54
CA ARG A 507 22.41 -19.25 12.86
C ARG A 507 23.33 -18.81 14.00
N THR A 508 24.63 -19.07 13.86
CA THR A 508 25.62 -18.64 14.86
C THR A 508 25.89 -17.14 14.77
N ARG A 509 25.89 -16.58 13.55
CA ARG A 509 26.11 -15.13 13.35
C ARG A 509 24.87 -14.30 13.63
N LEU A 510 23.69 -14.78 13.25
CA LEU A 510 22.42 -14.10 13.48
C LEU A 510 21.48 -14.97 14.33
N PRO A 511 21.21 -14.60 15.60
CA PRO A 511 20.44 -15.43 16.53
C PRO A 511 18.91 -15.37 16.32
N GLU A 512 18.44 -14.74 15.24
CA GLU A 512 17.02 -14.71 14.84
C GLU A 512 16.86 -14.94 13.33
N PRO A 513 15.66 -15.31 12.84
CA PRO A 513 15.43 -15.37 11.40
C PRO A 513 15.70 -14.01 10.73
N PRO A 514 16.41 -13.96 9.59
CA PRO A 514 16.77 -12.70 8.92
C PRO A 514 15.57 -11.84 8.55
N SER A 515 14.40 -12.44 8.31
CA SER A 515 13.14 -11.72 8.13
C SER A 515 12.81 -10.74 9.27
N ARG A 516 13.21 -11.03 10.51
CA ARG A 516 12.98 -10.13 11.66
C ARG A 516 13.87 -8.89 11.63
N SER A 517 15.15 -9.03 11.30
CA SER A 517 16.03 -7.88 11.06
C SER A 517 15.59 -7.06 9.86
N ILE A 518 15.22 -7.72 8.76
CA ILE A 518 14.76 -7.07 7.53
C ILE A 518 13.49 -6.24 7.76
N ALA A 519 12.56 -6.72 8.60
CA ALA A 519 11.33 -5.98 8.92
C ALA A 519 11.56 -4.64 9.67
N ARG A 520 12.80 -4.35 10.12
CA ARG A 520 13.17 -3.06 10.73
C ARG A 520 13.63 -2.02 9.73
N LEU A 521 13.93 -2.42 8.49
CA LEU A 521 14.40 -1.52 7.44
C LEU A 521 13.31 -0.56 7.00
N TYR A 522 13.70 0.65 6.64
CA TYR A 522 12.91 1.54 5.82
C TYR A 522 13.26 1.30 4.34
N ILE A 523 12.28 1.48 3.46
CA ILE A 523 12.41 1.20 2.02
C ILE A 523 11.83 2.39 1.27
N ASP A 524 12.51 2.86 0.22
CA ASP A 524 11.86 3.80 -0.69
C ASP A 524 10.81 3.11 -1.58
N ALA A 525 9.92 3.89 -2.18
CA ALA A 525 8.86 3.39 -3.06
C ALA A 525 9.29 3.31 -4.53
N ILE A 526 10.58 3.37 -4.86
CA ILE A 526 11.07 3.37 -6.25
C ILE A 526 11.03 1.94 -6.80
N THR A 527 9.83 1.49 -7.11
CA THR A 527 9.53 0.14 -7.60
C THR A 527 8.99 0.12 -9.03
N TYR A 528 8.57 1.29 -9.55
CA TYR A 528 7.97 1.52 -10.86
C TYR A 528 6.69 0.72 -11.19
N ALA A 529 6.28 -0.22 -10.32
CA ALA A 529 5.13 -1.09 -10.52
C ALA A 529 4.44 -1.46 -9.19
N PRO A 530 3.12 -1.72 -9.21
CA PRO A 530 2.36 -2.12 -8.02
C PRO A 530 2.86 -3.38 -7.32
N GLY A 531 3.20 -4.42 -8.08
CA GLY A 531 3.56 -5.74 -7.53
C GLY A 531 4.74 -5.69 -6.55
N PRO A 532 5.90 -5.15 -6.97
CA PRO A 532 7.04 -5.00 -6.07
C PRO A 532 6.80 -4.01 -4.91
N LEU A 533 5.95 -2.98 -5.10
CA LEU A 533 5.55 -2.09 -4.00
C LEU A 533 4.77 -2.85 -2.92
N HIS A 534 3.77 -3.64 -3.31
CA HIS A 534 3.00 -4.48 -2.39
C HIS A 534 3.87 -5.50 -1.68
N ALA A 535 4.83 -6.11 -2.39
CA ALA A 535 5.79 -7.03 -1.78
C ALA A 535 6.68 -6.34 -0.74
N SER A 536 7.08 -5.09 -0.99
CA SER A 536 7.87 -4.28 -0.05
C SER A 536 7.04 -3.90 1.18
N ILE A 537 5.79 -3.46 1.00
CA ILE A 537 4.85 -3.20 2.09
C ILE A 537 4.62 -4.46 2.94
N ALA A 538 4.41 -5.61 2.31
CA ALA A 538 4.25 -6.88 3.03
C ALA A 538 5.51 -7.30 3.81
N MET A 539 6.70 -6.90 3.34
CA MET A 539 7.98 -7.21 3.97
C MET A 539 8.26 -6.38 5.22
N VAL A 540 8.04 -5.06 5.18
CA VAL A 540 8.45 -4.12 6.25
C VAL A 540 7.28 -3.38 6.93
N GLY A 541 6.07 -3.46 6.36
CA GLY A 541 4.92 -2.68 6.78
C GLY A 541 4.85 -1.29 6.13
N GLN A 542 3.64 -0.75 5.99
CA GLN A 542 3.39 0.53 5.33
C GLN A 542 4.12 1.72 5.98
N ASP A 543 4.27 1.71 7.30
CA ASP A 543 4.90 2.80 8.07
C ASP A 543 6.44 2.82 7.93
N ARG A 544 6.97 1.97 7.06
CA ARG A 544 8.40 1.89 6.71
C ARG A 544 8.68 2.11 5.23
N ILE A 545 7.64 2.43 4.44
CA ILE A 545 7.80 2.79 3.03
C ILE A 545 7.73 4.32 2.89
N MET A 546 8.59 4.90 2.05
CA MET A 546 8.65 6.34 1.78
C MET A 546 8.72 6.64 0.28
N PHE A 547 8.06 7.70 -0.16
CA PHE A 547 8.12 8.15 -1.55
C PHE A 547 9.54 8.63 -1.93
N GLY A 548 9.99 8.24 -3.12
CA GLY A 548 11.28 8.60 -3.70
C GLY A 548 11.19 8.69 -5.22
N THR A 549 12.12 9.40 -5.88
CA THR A 549 12.11 9.55 -7.36
C THR A 549 13.38 9.10 -8.08
N ASP A 550 14.52 9.09 -7.40
CA ASP A 550 15.86 8.93 -7.99
C ASP A 550 16.26 10.06 -8.97
N HIS A 551 15.54 11.18 -8.93
CA HIS A 551 15.86 12.37 -9.73
C HIS A 551 17.27 12.87 -9.34
N PRO A 552 18.18 13.17 -10.29
CA PRO A 552 17.95 13.49 -11.71
C PRO A 552 18.44 12.42 -12.69
N PHE A 553 18.57 11.17 -12.26
CA PHE A 553 19.10 10.12 -13.14
C PHE A 553 18.10 9.75 -14.23
N SER A 554 18.59 9.22 -15.35
CA SER A 554 17.76 8.93 -16.53
C SER A 554 16.71 7.83 -16.35
N ILE A 555 16.79 7.05 -15.27
CA ILE A 555 15.79 6.04 -14.92
C ILE A 555 14.63 6.62 -14.10
N GLU A 556 14.76 7.85 -13.63
CA GLU A 556 13.71 8.59 -12.93
C GLU A 556 12.40 8.53 -13.72
N ASP A 557 11.34 8.15 -13.00
CA ASP A 557 9.96 8.18 -13.50
C ASP A 557 9.01 8.32 -12.30
N ALA A 558 8.90 9.53 -11.76
CA ALA A 558 7.99 9.85 -10.67
C ALA A 558 6.53 9.49 -11.00
N GLY A 559 6.14 9.55 -12.27
CA GLY A 559 4.82 9.15 -12.74
C GLY A 559 4.54 7.67 -12.52
N ALA A 560 5.49 6.80 -12.87
CA ALA A 560 5.38 5.36 -12.64
C ALA A 560 5.40 5.01 -11.14
N VAL A 561 6.23 5.70 -10.34
CA VAL A 561 6.26 5.50 -8.88
C VAL A 561 4.92 5.89 -8.25
N VAL A 562 4.35 7.04 -8.63
CA VAL A 562 3.01 7.47 -8.17
C VAL A 562 1.95 6.48 -8.66
N GLY A 563 2.00 6.07 -9.93
CA GLY A 563 1.04 5.12 -10.51
C GLY A 563 1.07 3.74 -9.85
N ALA A 564 2.22 3.29 -9.33
CA ALA A 564 2.30 2.07 -8.54
C ALA A 564 1.42 2.14 -7.26
N MET A 565 1.26 3.34 -6.72
CA MET A 565 0.47 3.61 -5.52
C MET A 565 -1.05 3.63 -5.78
N ASP A 566 -1.53 3.72 -7.02
CA ASP A 566 -2.98 3.73 -7.31
C ASP A 566 -3.72 2.46 -6.85
N THR A 567 -2.96 1.41 -6.51
CA THR A 567 -3.46 0.11 -6.05
C THR A 567 -3.51 -0.05 -4.52
N ILE A 568 -3.02 0.94 -3.76
CA ILE A 568 -3.06 0.98 -2.29
C ILE A 568 -4.11 2.00 -1.82
N ASP A 569 -4.65 1.80 -0.62
CA ASP A 569 -5.67 2.67 -0.05
C ASP A 569 -5.11 4.06 0.31
N GLU A 570 -6.00 5.05 0.40
CA GLU A 570 -5.62 6.45 0.64
C GLU A 570 -4.86 6.66 1.96
N THR A 571 -5.12 5.85 3.00
CA THR A 571 -4.40 5.97 4.28
C THR A 571 -2.94 5.55 4.11
N THR A 572 -2.74 4.41 3.47
CA THR A 572 -1.40 3.90 3.14
C THR A 572 -0.66 4.86 2.20
N GLN A 573 -1.33 5.37 1.15
CA GLN A 573 -0.77 6.36 0.24
C GLN A 573 -0.28 7.61 0.99
N ASN A 574 -1.09 8.16 1.90
CA ASN A 574 -0.72 9.34 2.67
C ASN A 574 0.48 9.09 3.59
N SER A 575 0.58 7.88 4.18
CA SER A 575 1.74 7.48 4.97
C SER A 575 3.00 7.46 4.11
N ILE A 576 2.94 6.84 2.93
CA ILE A 576 4.09 6.69 2.03
C ILE A 576 4.49 8.04 1.41
N PHE A 577 3.53 8.86 0.98
CA PHE A 577 3.79 10.14 0.33
C PHE A 577 4.46 11.15 1.28
N ALA A 578 4.13 11.14 2.58
CA ALA A 578 4.69 12.11 3.49
C ALA A 578 4.80 11.64 4.94
N GLY A 579 3.83 10.86 5.45
CA GLY A 579 3.74 10.53 6.88
C GLY A 579 5.01 9.89 7.45
N THR A 580 5.50 8.83 6.79
CA THR A 580 6.71 8.11 7.21
C THR A 580 7.94 9.01 7.18
N ALA A 581 8.13 9.76 6.09
CA ALA A 581 9.28 10.67 5.92
C ALA A 581 9.25 11.81 6.94
N SER A 582 8.06 12.40 7.18
CA SER A 582 7.87 13.47 8.17
C SER A 582 8.25 13.01 9.58
N ALA A 583 7.85 11.79 9.95
CA ALA A 583 8.18 11.21 11.25
C ALA A 583 9.67 10.86 11.37
N LEU A 584 10.28 10.33 10.30
CA LEU A 584 11.66 9.87 10.31
C LEU A 584 12.67 11.03 10.38
N PHE A 585 12.41 12.09 9.60
CA PHE A 585 13.30 13.25 9.42
C PHE A 585 12.86 14.51 10.18
N GLY A 586 11.69 14.51 10.82
CA GLY A 586 11.16 15.67 11.56
C GLY A 586 10.69 16.81 10.64
N LEU A 587 10.00 16.48 9.54
CA LEU A 587 9.53 17.42 8.52
C LEU A 587 8.04 17.80 8.71
N HIS A 588 7.53 18.79 7.96
CA HIS A 588 6.24 19.46 8.21
C HIS A 588 5.30 19.57 7.01
#